data_AF-A0A0L0W4E5-F1
#
_entry.id   AF-A0A0L0W4E5-F1
#
_cell.length_a   1.000
_cell.length_b   1.000
_cell.length_c   1.000
_cell.angle_alpha   90.00
_cell.angle_beta   90.00
_cell.angle_gamma   90.00
#
_symmetry.space_group_name_H-M   'P 1'
#
loop_
_entity.id
_entity.type
_entity.pdbx_description
1 polymer ?
#
loop_
_entity_poly.entity_id
_entity_poly.type
_entity_poly.pdbx_seq_one_letter_code
_entity_poly.pdbx_strand_id
1 'polypeptide(L)'
;MDVLDGWGLVALQGSKASKILQSLLDNQLISLDPYPFLGQSIHTKVAGEDGSKSLIKPEDSLNFAKLLTNQLGVSLTGLAARDLLRLEAGMCLYGSYLDKSVGVGEAGLG
;
A
#
# COMPACT_ATOMS: atom_id res chain seq x y z
N MET A 1 14.85 0.49 15.74
CA MET A 1 13.89 0.56 14.64
C MET A 1 14.34 1.75 13.83
N ASP A 2 14.83 1.51 12.61
CA ASP A 2 15.38 2.59 11.81
C ASP A 2 14.23 3.42 11.23
N VAL A 3 14.31 4.73 11.40
CA VAL A 3 13.32 5.67 10.88
C VAL A 3 13.85 6.22 9.57
N LEU A 4 13.07 6.06 8.51
CA LEU A 4 13.39 6.59 7.18
C LEU A 4 12.79 8.00 7.04
N ASP A 5 13.43 8.97 7.67
CA ASP A 5 12.93 10.35 7.70
C ASP A 5 12.81 10.94 6.29
N GLY A 6 11.65 11.55 6.02
CA GLY A 6 11.31 12.19 4.75
C GLY A 6 10.88 11.24 3.64
N TRP A 7 10.99 9.91 3.80
CA TRP A 7 10.57 8.96 2.79
C TRP A 7 9.03 8.89 2.70
N GLY A 8 8.54 8.72 1.47
CA GLY A 8 7.12 8.54 1.19
C GLY A 8 6.75 7.06 1.07
N LEU A 9 5.57 6.69 1.56
CA LEU A 9 4.96 5.39 1.26
C LEU A 9 3.67 5.62 0.47
N VAL A 10 3.62 5.09 -0.75
CA VAL A 10 2.45 5.20 -1.63
C VAL A 10 1.89 3.82 -1.91
N ALA A 11 0.58 3.65 -1.70
CA ALA A 11 -0.15 2.42 -1.98
C ALA A 11 -1.13 2.65 -3.14
N LEU A 12 -1.04 1.81 -4.18
CA LEU A 12 -1.98 1.75 -5.29
C LEU A 12 -2.84 0.50 -5.13
N GLN A 13 -4.13 0.67 -4.87
CA GLN A 13 -5.10 -0.40 -4.59
C GLN A 13 -6.19 -0.41 -5.66
N GLY A 14 -6.62 -1.61 -6.09
CA GLY A 14 -7.76 -1.81 -6.98
C GLY A 14 -7.47 -2.85 -8.05
N SER A 15 -8.53 -3.44 -8.63
CA SER A 15 -8.42 -4.49 -9.67
C SER A 15 -7.55 -4.13 -10.89
N LYS A 16 -7.31 -2.85 -11.15
CA LYS A 16 -6.47 -2.34 -12.26
C LYS A 16 -5.05 -1.94 -11.82
N ALA A 17 -4.71 -2.02 -10.53
CA ALA A 17 -3.46 -1.51 -9.97
C ALA A 17 -2.22 -2.10 -10.66
N SER A 18 -2.14 -3.43 -10.78
CA SER A 18 -1.00 -4.10 -11.43
C SER A 18 -0.84 -3.73 -12.89
N LYS A 19 -1.95 -3.58 -13.62
CA LYS A 19 -1.92 -3.19 -15.04
C LYS A 19 -1.40 -1.76 -15.22
N ILE A 20 -1.82 -0.84 -14.34
CA ILE A 20 -1.36 0.54 -14.34
C ILE A 20 0.13 0.59 -14.01
N LEU A 21 0.56 -0.10 -12.94
CA LEU A 21 1.96 -0.11 -12.53
C LEU A 21 2.88 -0.72 -13.60
N GLN A 22 2.47 -1.85 -14.19
CA GLN A 22 3.21 -2.49 -15.29
C GLN A 22 3.36 -1.54 -16.47
N SER A 23 2.29 -0.82 -16.84
CA SER A 23 2.36 0.15 -17.94
C SER A 23 3.34 1.30 -17.66
N LEU A 24 3.51 1.73 -16.40
CA LEU A 24 4.48 2.76 -16.04
C LEU A 24 5.92 2.25 -16.09
N LEU A 25 6.13 0.98 -15.71
CA LEU A 25 7.44 0.31 -15.80
C LEU A 25 7.85 0.06 -17.25
N ASP A 26 6.94 -0.46 -18.07
CA ASP A 26 7.20 -0.76 -19.49
C ASP A 26 7.57 0.50 -20.28
N ASN A 27 6.92 1.62 -19.95
CA ASN A 27 7.20 2.94 -20.53
C ASN A 27 8.41 3.64 -19.88
N GLN A 28 9.09 2.99 -18.94
CA GLN A 28 10.24 3.53 -18.19
C GLN A 28 9.96 4.86 -17.49
N LEU A 29 8.68 5.11 -17.15
CA LEU A 29 8.26 6.31 -16.42
C LEU A 29 8.58 6.21 -14.93
N ILE A 30 8.74 4.98 -14.43
CA ILE A 30 9.22 4.69 -13.08
C ILE A 30 10.27 3.58 -13.14
N SER A 31 11.18 3.59 -12.19
CA SER A 31 12.07 2.46 -11.89
C SER A 31 11.86 2.10 -10.43
N LEU A 32 11.67 0.82 -10.15
CA LEU A 32 11.52 0.32 -8.78
C LEU A 32 12.80 -0.44 -8.43
N ASP A 33 13.50 0.01 -7.40
CA ASP A 33 14.61 -0.76 -6.83
C ASP A 33 14.06 -2.09 -6.26
N PRO A 34 14.80 -3.21 -6.36
CA PRO A 34 14.35 -4.53 -5.92
C PRO A 34 14.34 -4.70 -4.38
N TYR A 35 14.20 -3.63 -3.60
CA TYR A 35 14.19 -3.74 -2.14
C TYR A 35 12.88 -4.40 -1.65
N PRO A 36 12.97 -5.42 -0.79
CA PRO A 36 11.80 -6.07 -0.23
C PRO A 36 11.09 -5.10 0.72
N PHE A 37 9.91 -4.67 0.31
CA PHE A 37 9.06 -3.74 1.05
C PHE A 37 8.66 -4.30 2.43
N LEU A 38 9.00 -3.57 3.49
CA LEU A 38 8.54 -3.81 4.86
C LEU A 38 7.07 -3.37 4.98
N GLY A 39 6.16 -4.33 5.11
CA GLY A 39 4.75 -4.07 5.45
C GLY A 39 3.73 -4.55 4.40
N GLN A 40 3.60 -5.88 4.32
CA GLN A 40 2.65 -6.63 3.48
C GLN A 40 2.79 -6.37 1.97
N SER A 41 3.53 -7.31 1.36
CA SER A 41 3.46 -7.91 0.02
C SER A 41 3.27 -7.07 -1.25
N ILE A 42 3.98 -7.51 -2.29
CA ILE A 42 3.92 -7.10 -3.71
C ILE A 42 2.51 -7.29 -4.32
N HIS A 43 1.58 -7.95 -3.62
CA HIS A 43 0.16 -8.02 -3.96
C HIS A 43 -0.66 -8.11 -2.66
N THR A 44 -1.01 -6.98 -2.04
CA THR A 44 -1.98 -7.01 -0.93
C THR A 44 -3.40 -6.93 -1.46
N LYS A 45 -4.09 -8.08 -1.43
CA LYS A 45 -5.53 -8.14 -1.62
C LYS A 45 -6.26 -7.61 -0.39
N VAL A 46 -6.49 -6.30 -0.33
CA VAL A 46 -7.51 -5.73 0.55
C VAL A 46 -8.83 -5.89 -0.19
N ALA A 47 -9.80 -6.59 0.42
CA ALA A 47 -11.10 -6.93 -0.18
C ALA A 47 -11.02 -7.74 -1.50
N GLY A 48 -9.96 -8.53 -1.71
CA GLY A 48 -9.78 -9.33 -2.92
C GLY A 48 -9.21 -8.56 -4.13
N GLU A 49 -8.95 -7.27 -3.99
CA GLU A 49 -8.45 -6.41 -5.06
C GLU A 49 -6.93 -6.36 -5.13
N ASP A 50 -6.36 -6.42 -6.33
CA ASP A 50 -4.91 -6.31 -6.51
C ASP A 50 -4.35 -4.96 -5.98
N GLY A 51 -3.10 -4.93 -5.53
CA GLY A 51 -2.53 -3.70 -4.98
C GLY A 51 -1.04 -3.79 -4.69
N SER A 52 -0.35 -2.67 -4.88
CA SER A 52 1.10 -2.53 -4.69
C SER A 52 1.42 -1.37 -3.75
N LYS A 53 2.54 -1.48 -3.03
CA LYS A 53 3.09 -0.41 -2.19
C LYS A 53 4.51 -0.10 -2.63
N SER A 54 4.83 1.19 -2.73
CA SER A 54 6.16 1.67 -3.09
C SER A 54 6.67 2.65 -2.05
N LEU A 55 7.86 2.38 -1.53
CA LEU A 55 8.64 3.26 -0.68
C LEU A 55 9.49 4.16 -1.58
N ILE A 56 9.35 5.47 -1.44
CA ILE A 56 9.86 6.47 -2.37
C ILE A 56 10.77 7.43 -1.61
N LYS A 57 11.89 7.80 -2.23
CA LYS A 57 12.81 8.80 -1.67
C LYS A 57 12.09 10.14 -1.46
N PRO A 58 12.53 10.97 -0.51
CA PRO A 58 11.90 12.25 -0.22
C PRO A 58 11.71 13.13 -1.46
N GLU A 59 12.75 13.24 -2.29
CA GLU A 59 12.75 14.06 -3.50
C GLU A 59 11.72 13.64 -4.55
N ASP A 60 11.37 12.35 -4.60
CA ASP A 60 10.53 11.78 -5.66
C ASP A 60 9.08 11.53 -5.21
N SER A 61 8.82 11.55 -3.90
CA SER A 61 7.55 11.13 -3.31
C SER A 61 6.33 11.88 -3.88
N LEU A 62 6.43 13.21 -4.02
CA LEU A 62 5.35 14.03 -4.56
C LEU A 62 5.14 13.79 -6.06
N ASN A 63 6.22 13.67 -6.83
CA ASN A 63 6.16 13.46 -8.27
C ASN A 63 5.60 12.08 -8.59
N PHE A 64 6.00 11.07 -7.83
CA PHE A 64 5.48 9.71 -7.95
C PHE A 64 3.97 9.65 -7.67
N ALA A 65 3.50 10.29 -6.58
CA ALA A 65 2.07 10.36 -6.28
C ALA A 65 1.28 11.06 -7.40
N LYS A 66 1.78 12.20 -7.92
CA LYS A 66 1.17 12.93 -9.04
C LYS A 66 1.10 12.09 -10.32
N LEU A 67 2.19 11.38 -10.64
CA LEU A 67 2.26 10.51 -11.80
C LEU A 67 1.17 9.43 -11.76
N LEU A 68 0.97 8.81 -10.60
CA LEU A 68 -0.09 7.83 -10.39
C LEU A 68 -1.49 8.45 -10.52
N THR A 69 -1.75 9.60 -9.89
CA THR A 69 -3.07 10.24 -9.96
C THR A 69 -3.44 10.76 -11.35
N ASN A 70 -2.46 10.95 -12.24
CA ASN A 70 -2.70 11.31 -13.63
C ASN A 70 -3.10 10.11 -14.50
N GLN A 71 -3.03 8.87 -13.98
CA GLN A 71 -3.47 7.68 -14.71
C GLN A 71 -5.00 7.57 -14.71
N LEU A 72 -5.56 7.17 -15.85
CA LEU A 72 -7.00 7.00 -15.98
C LEU A 72 -7.53 5.96 -14.98
N GLY A 73 -8.48 6.36 -14.15
CA GLY A 73 -9.08 5.49 -13.14
C GLY A 73 -8.31 5.40 -11.83
N VAL A 74 -7.28 6.24 -11.62
CA VAL A 74 -6.64 6.43 -10.32
C VAL A 74 -7.20 7.69 -9.67
N SER A 75 -7.49 7.61 -8.37
CA SER A 75 -7.92 8.75 -7.57
C SER A 75 -7.30 8.67 -6.17
N LEU A 76 -7.14 9.82 -5.52
CA LEU A 76 -6.71 9.86 -4.13
C LEU A 76 -7.81 9.31 -3.23
N THR A 77 -7.42 8.51 -2.24
CA THR A 77 -8.34 7.95 -1.26
C THR A 77 -8.00 8.44 0.14
N GLY A 78 -9.04 8.70 0.94
CA GLY A 78 -8.90 9.15 2.32
C GLY A 78 -8.75 7.99 3.30
N LEU A 79 -8.37 8.32 4.54
CA LEU A 79 -8.20 7.34 5.61
C LEU A 79 -9.49 6.56 5.92
N ALA A 80 -10.66 7.21 5.87
CA ALA A 80 -11.94 6.56 6.15
C ALA A 80 -12.24 5.40 5.18
N ALA A 81 -12.00 5.61 3.88
CA ALA A 81 -12.20 4.56 2.87
C ALA A 81 -11.21 3.40 3.06
N ARG A 82 -9.95 3.70 3.40
CA ARG A 82 -8.95 2.68 3.74
C ARG A 82 -9.38 1.84 4.94
N ASP A 83 -9.83 2.49 6.01
CA ASP A 83 -10.18 1.82 7.26
C ASP A 83 -11.45 0.96 7.09
N LEU A 84 -12.39 1.40 6.25
CA LEU A 84 -13.56 0.63 5.85
C LEU A 84 -13.16 -0.62 5.06
N LEU A 85 -12.38 -0.48 3.97
CA LEU A 85 -11.94 -1.63 3.15
C LEU A 85 -11.13 -2.65 3.96
N ARG A 86 -10.32 -2.17 4.90
CA ARG A 86 -9.57 -3.02 5.84
C ARG A 86 -10.51 -3.83 6.74
N LEU A 87 -11.56 -3.19 7.25
CA LEU A 87 -12.56 -3.83 8.10
C LEU A 87 -13.36 -4.88 7.30
N GLU A 88 -13.79 -4.56 6.08
CA GLU A 88 -14.47 -5.50 5.18
C GLU A 88 -13.60 -6.70 4.83
N ALA A 89 -12.26 -6.50 4.75
CA ALA A 89 -11.29 -7.57 4.55
C ALA A 89 -10.96 -8.36 5.84
N GLY A 90 -11.59 -8.05 6.98
CA GLY A 90 -11.36 -8.74 8.26
C GLY A 90 -9.97 -8.51 8.87
N MET A 91 -9.22 -7.51 8.40
CA MET A 91 -7.87 -7.26 8.91
C MET A 91 -7.93 -6.53 10.26
N CYS A 92 -7.18 -7.02 11.24
CA CYS A 92 -7.09 -6.40 12.57
C CYS A 92 -6.22 -5.12 12.57
N LEU A 93 -6.50 -4.19 13.50
CA LEU A 93 -5.69 -2.96 13.72
C LEU A 93 -4.97 -3.07 15.05
N TYR A 94 -3.67 -2.77 15.05
CA TYR A 94 -2.93 -2.60 16.31
C TYR A 94 -3.41 -1.34 17.05
N GLY A 95 -3.65 -1.47 18.36
CA GLY A 95 -4.21 -0.45 19.23
C GLY A 95 -5.74 -0.47 19.35
N SER A 96 -6.46 -1.16 18.45
CA SER A 96 -7.92 -1.34 18.58
C SER A 96 -8.31 -2.80 18.79
N TYR A 97 -7.75 -3.70 17.99
CA TYR A 97 -8.07 -5.14 18.02
C TYR A 97 -6.86 -6.00 18.41
N LEU A 98 -5.64 -5.48 18.24
CA LEU A 98 -4.40 -6.12 18.64
C LEU A 98 -3.66 -5.23 19.61
N ASP A 99 -3.14 -5.82 20.67
CA ASP A 99 -2.09 -5.23 21.48
C ASP A 99 -1.18 -6.35 22.01
N LYS A 100 -0.27 -6.02 22.94
CA LYS A 100 0.66 -7.00 23.53
C LYS A 100 -0.04 -8.08 24.38
N SER A 101 -1.29 -7.89 24.74
CA SER A 101 -2.10 -8.81 25.55
C SER A 101 -2.96 -9.77 24.73
N VAL A 102 -3.18 -9.48 23.43
CA VAL A 102 -3.98 -10.33 22.54
C VAL A 102 -3.11 -11.42 21.92
N GLY A 103 -3.44 -12.69 22.18
CA GLY A 103 -2.75 -13.83 21.59
C GLY A 103 -3.04 -13.99 20.09
N VAL A 104 -2.10 -14.60 19.34
CA VAL A 104 -2.25 -14.81 17.88
C VAL A 104 -3.51 -15.60 17.53
N GLY A 105 -3.85 -16.61 18.33
CA GLY A 105 -5.07 -17.40 18.15
C GLY A 105 -6.35 -16.62 18.46
N GLU A 106 -6.33 -15.75 19.47
CA GLU A 106 -7.46 -14.88 19.84
C GLU A 106 -7.72 -13.81 18.76
N ALA A 107 -6.67 -13.38 18.07
CA ALA A 107 -6.74 -12.47 16.94
C ALA A 107 -7.24 -13.11 15.63
N GLY A 108 -7.45 -14.43 15.59
CA GLY A 108 -7.79 -15.14 14.36
C GLY A 108 -6.69 -15.07 13.29
N LEU A 109 -5.42 -14.94 13.71
CA LEU A 109 -4.24 -14.82 12.84
C LEU A 109 -3.38 -16.10 12.84
N GLY A 110 -3.95 -17.23 13.27
CA GLY A 110 -3.29 -18.55 13.38
C GLY A 110 -3.41 -19.42 12.14
#